data_AF-A0A2J7ZFK3-F1
#
_entry.id   AF-A0A2J7ZFK3-F1
#
_cell.length_a   1.000
_cell.length_b   1.000
_cell.length_c   1.000
_cell.angle_alpha   90.00
_cell.angle_beta   90.00
_cell.angle_gamma   90.00
#
_symmetry.space_group_name_H-M   'P 1'
#
loop_
_entity.id
_entity.type
_entity.pdbx_description
1 polymer ?
#
loop_
_entity_poly.entity_id
_entity_poly.type
_entity_poly.pdbx_seq_one_letter_code
_entity_poly.pdbx_strand_id
1 'polypeptide(L)'
;AAPPSLYDSMFTWNAFLTAPLRRALGGNPRWTVPLVHGFWEQRRLSIYGRPLTLTLIARRSRHFAGTRFRKRGLNDGGKVANEVETEQVVDAGTDYRTRTPLLSSVVQ
;
A
#
# COMPACT_ATOMS: atom_id res chain seq x y z
N ALA A 1 -10.86 13.71 16.85
CA ALA A 1 -11.54 12.96 15.77
C ALA A 1 -11.11 11.50 15.86
N ALA A 2 -12.00 10.53 15.62
CA ALA A 2 -11.59 9.13 15.55
C ALA A 2 -10.61 8.93 14.36
N PRO A 3 -9.63 8.02 14.46
CA PRO A 3 -8.76 7.72 13.34
C PRO A 3 -9.59 7.21 12.15
N PRO A 4 -9.24 7.59 10.91
CA PRO A 4 -9.93 7.09 9.72
C PRO A 4 -9.84 5.57 9.67
N SER A 5 -10.89 4.93 9.17
CA SER A 5 -10.92 3.47 9.05
C SER A 5 -9.86 3.03 8.04
N LEU A 6 -9.22 1.86 8.28
CA LEU A 6 -8.37 1.21 7.28
C LEU A 6 -9.12 1.01 5.94
N TYR A 7 -10.45 0.89 6.00
CA TYR A 7 -11.31 0.72 4.83
C TYR A 7 -11.66 2.03 4.11
N ASP A 8 -11.31 3.19 4.69
CA ASP A 8 -11.45 4.48 4.03
C ASP A 8 -10.30 4.74 3.04
N SER A 9 -9.16 4.08 3.25
CA SER A 9 -7.99 4.17 2.35
C SER A 9 -8.35 3.87 0.90
N MET A 10 -7.77 4.66 0.00
CA MET A 10 -7.88 4.46 -1.44
C MET A 10 -7.19 3.18 -1.93
N PHE A 11 -6.28 2.61 -1.12
CA PHE A 11 -5.56 1.39 -1.48
C PHE A 11 -6.22 0.10 -0.96
N THR A 12 -7.29 0.20 -0.16
CA THR A 12 -8.04 -0.98 0.33
C THR A 12 -8.98 -1.50 -0.75
N TRP A 13 -8.44 -2.28 -1.67
CA TRP A 13 -9.10 -2.77 -2.87
C TRP A 13 -10.41 -3.52 -2.59
N ASN A 14 -10.42 -4.37 -1.56
CA ASN A 14 -11.59 -5.15 -1.18
C ASN A 14 -12.63 -4.38 -0.32
N ALA A 15 -12.48 -3.05 -0.15
CA ALA A 15 -13.36 -2.27 0.74
C ALA A 15 -14.85 -2.36 0.37
N PHE A 16 -15.18 -2.42 -0.91
CA PHE A 16 -16.58 -2.60 -1.35
C PHE A 16 -17.06 -4.03 -1.08
N LEU A 17 -16.27 -5.03 -1.47
CA LEU A 17 -16.62 -6.45 -1.37
C LEU A 17 -16.85 -6.89 0.08
N THR A 18 -16.04 -6.40 1.02
CA THR A 18 -16.16 -6.77 2.43
C THR A 18 -17.15 -5.89 3.20
N ALA A 19 -17.80 -4.90 2.58
CA ALA A 19 -18.71 -3.99 3.28
C ALA A 19 -19.92 -4.68 3.97
N PRO A 20 -20.62 -5.65 3.35
CA PRO A 20 -21.70 -6.37 4.02
C PRO A 20 -21.19 -7.18 5.22
N LEU A 21 -20.05 -7.87 5.07
CA LEU A 21 -19.42 -8.66 6.11
C LEU A 21 -18.97 -7.79 7.29
N ARG A 22 -18.33 -6.65 7.02
CA ARG A 22 -17.94 -5.70 8.06
C ARG A 22 -19.14 -5.17 8.84
N ARG A 23 -20.25 -4.87 8.16
CA ARG A 23 -21.49 -4.43 8.83
C ARG A 23 -22.06 -5.54 9.72
N ALA A 24 -22.13 -6.77 9.22
CA ALA A 24 -22.63 -7.92 9.99
C ALA A 24 -21.77 -8.22 11.23
N LEU A 25 -20.46 -7.95 11.16
CA LEU A 25 -19.50 -8.21 12.24
C LEU A 25 -19.23 -6.99 13.12
N GLY A 26 -20.09 -5.96 13.08
CA GLY A 26 -19.96 -4.76 13.92
C GLY A 26 -18.70 -3.93 13.65
N GLY A 27 -18.14 -4.03 12.45
CA GLY A 27 -16.91 -3.33 12.07
C GLY A 27 -15.64 -3.94 12.67
N ASN A 28 -15.70 -5.14 13.27
CA ASN A 28 -14.53 -5.76 13.90
C ASN A 28 -13.44 -6.10 12.86
N PRO A 29 -12.27 -5.44 12.91
CA PRO A 29 -11.21 -5.62 11.90
C PRO A 29 -10.56 -7.01 11.97
N ARG A 30 -10.73 -7.77 13.06
CA ARG A 30 -10.14 -9.11 13.23
C ARG A 30 -10.58 -10.10 12.16
N TRP A 31 -11.78 -9.90 11.60
CA TRP A 31 -12.38 -10.83 10.64
C TRP A 31 -12.25 -10.39 9.19
N THR A 32 -11.71 -9.19 8.95
CA THR A 32 -11.61 -8.65 7.59
C THR A 32 -10.24 -8.04 7.39
N VAL A 33 -9.48 -8.59 6.44
CA VAL A 33 -8.14 -8.10 6.10
C VAL A 33 -8.25 -7.14 4.92
N PRO A 34 -7.76 -5.88 5.04
CA PRO A 34 -7.69 -4.96 3.91
C PRO A 34 -6.67 -5.49 2.89
N LEU A 35 -7.08 -5.61 1.63
CA LEU A 35 -6.21 -6.07 0.56
C LEU A 35 -5.76 -4.90 -0.31
N VAL A 36 -4.49 -4.90 -0.70
CA VAL A 36 -3.93 -3.99 -1.68
C VAL A 36 -3.86 -4.69 -3.03
N HIS A 37 -4.23 -3.99 -4.09
CA HIS A 37 -4.04 -4.46 -5.47
C HIS A 37 -2.88 -3.71 -6.11
N GLY A 38 -1.96 -4.43 -6.74
CA GLY A 38 -0.81 -3.86 -7.43
C GLY A 38 0.33 -4.86 -7.50
N PHE A 39 1.50 -4.50 -6.97
CA PHE A 39 2.72 -5.30 -7.04
C PHE A 39 3.43 -5.35 -5.68
N TRP A 40 4.10 -6.46 -5.42
CA TRP A 40 5.02 -6.61 -4.29
C TRP A 40 6.15 -7.54 -4.70
N GLU A 41 7.38 -7.10 -4.45
CA GLU A 41 8.55 -7.94 -4.55
C GLU A 41 9.59 -7.52 -3.51
N GLN A 42 10.26 -8.51 -2.95
CA GLN A 42 11.37 -8.29 -2.02
C GLN A 42 12.57 -9.12 -2.46
N ARG A 43 13.73 -8.46 -2.54
CA ARG A 43 14.99 -9.10 -2.94
C ARG A 43 16.08 -8.78 -1.93
N ARG A 44 16.82 -9.81 -1.54
CA ARG A 44 18.05 -9.65 -0.76
C ARG A 44 19.21 -9.39 -1.71
N LEU A 45 19.93 -8.32 -1.46
CA LEU A 45 21.08 -7.87 -2.24
C LEU A 45 22.31 -7.79 -1.34
N SER A 46 23.49 -7.75 -1.94
CA SER A 46 24.74 -7.45 -1.24
C SER A 46 25.44 -6.32 -1.97
N ILE A 47 25.62 -5.18 -1.29
CA ILE A 47 26.30 -4.01 -1.84
C ILE A 47 27.59 -3.83 -1.04
N TYR A 48 28.75 -3.92 -1.71
CA TYR A 48 30.08 -3.87 -1.08
C TYR A 48 30.23 -4.85 0.11
N GLY A 49 29.69 -6.07 -0.03
CA GLY A 49 29.73 -7.11 1.00
C GLY A 49 28.75 -6.89 2.15
N ARG A 50 27.94 -5.82 2.13
CA ARG A 50 26.90 -5.56 3.13
C ARG A 50 25.56 -6.08 2.63
N PRO A 51 24.91 -7.01 3.35
CA PRO A 51 23.58 -7.49 2.96
C PRO A 51 22.55 -6.39 3.20
N LEU A 52 21.62 -6.24 2.26
CA LEU A 52 20.41 -5.43 2.43
C LEU A 52 19.21 -6.12 1.80
N THR A 53 18.03 -5.69 2.19
CA THR A 53 16.76 -6.10 1.62
C THR A 53 16.13 -4.91 0.92
N LEU A 54 15.88 -5.05 -0.37
CA LEU A 54 15.13 -4.09 -1.16
C LEU A 54 13.70 -4.62 -1.35
N THR A 55 12.71 -3.82 -0.97
CA THR A 55 11.29 -4.14 -1.19
C THR A 55 10.68 -3.08 -2.10
N LEU A 56 10.03 -3.52 -3.17
CA LEU A 56 9.26 -2.68 -4.06
C LEU A 56 7.78 -3.01 -3.91
N ILE A 57 6.97 -1.99 -3.60
CA ILE A 57 5.53 -2.10 -3.45
C ILE A 57 4.89 -1.15 -4.45
N ALA A 58 3.92 -1.62 -5.25
CA ALA A 58 3.06 -0.74 -6.03
C ALA A 58 1.62 -0.93 -5.57
N ARG A 59 0.92 0.16 -5.27
CA ARG A 59 -0.46 0.17 -4.76
C ARG A 59 -1.34 0.93 -5.73
N ARG A 60 -2.30 0.23 -6.33
CA ARG A 60 -3.28 0.84 -7.23
C ARG A 60 -4.48 1.35 -6.43
N SER A 61 -4.87 2.59 -6.70
CA SER A 61 -6.09 3.19 -6.17
C SER A 61 -7.33 2.40 -6.59
N ARG A 62 -8.23 2.15 -5.63
CA ARG A 62 -9.58 1.61 -5.86
C ARG A 62 -10.54 2.68 -6.40
N HIS A 63 -10.22 3.96 -6.18
CA HIS A 63 -11.06 5.05 -6.63
C HIS A 63 -10.95 5.25 -8.14
N PHE A 64 -12.06 5.67 -8.73
CA PHE A 64 -12.19 5.96 -10.15
C PHE A 64 -11.59 4.88 -11.09
N ALA A 65 -11.62 3.62 -10.65
CA ALA A 65 -11.16 2.49 -11.42
C ALA A 65 -12.01 2.31 -12.70
N GLY A 66 -11.34 1.89 -13.78
CA GLY A 66 -11.96 1.58 -15.06
C GLY A 66 -10.92 1.18 -16.10
N THR A 67 -11.36 0.69 -17.25
CA THR A 67 -10.44 0.28 -18.31
C THR A 67 -9.69 1.49 -18.87
N ARG A 68 -8.39 1.32 -19.13
CA ARG A 68 -7.45 2.36 -19.60
C ARG A 68 -7.93 3.12 -20.83
N PHE A 69 -8.76 2.47 -21.66
CA PHE A 69 -9.31 3.05 -22.89
C PHE A 69 -10.65 3.79 -22.69
N ARG A 70 -11.38 3.54 -21.58
CA ARG A 70 -12.69 4.20 -21.32
C ARG A 70 -12.64 5.24 -20.20
N LYS A 71 -11.64 5.22 -19.32
CA LYS A 71 -11.50 6.19 -18.23
C LYS A 71 -10.11 6.80 -18.20
N ARG A 72 -10.04 8.10 -18.50
CA ARG A 72 -8.90 8.99 -18.29
C ARG A 72 -9.41 10.25 -17.57
N GLY A 73 -8.51 10.94 -16.86
CA GLY A 73 -8.83 12.19 -16.17
C GLY A 73 -9.31 12.00 -14.73
N LEU A 74 -10.03 13.00 -14.24
CA LEU A 74 -10.55 13.10 -12.87
C LEU A 74 -12.05 12.77 -12.85
N ASN A 75 -12.55 12.28 -11.71
CA ASN A 75 -13.99 12.32 -11.43
C ASN A 75 -14.39 13.61 -10.71
N ASP A 76 -15.69 13.80 -10.48
CA ASP A 76 -16.24 14.98 -9.77
C ASP A 76 -15.71 15.12 -8.33
N GLY A 77 -15.17 14.04 -7.76
CA GLY A 77 -14.49 14.02 -6.46
C GLY A 77 -12.97 14.25 -6.52
N GLY A 78 -12.43 14.68 -7.67
CA GLY A 78 -11.01 14.97 -7.87
C GLY A 78 -10.09 13.75 -7.83
N LYS A 79 -10.62 12.53 -8.00
CA LYS A 79 -9.82 11.28 -8.01
C LYS A 79 -9.40 10.93 -9.42
N VAL A 80 -8.09 10.73 -9.61
CA VAL A 80 -7.50 10.36 -10.90
C VAL A 80 -7.79 8.90 -11.22
N ALA A 81 -8.09 8.62 -12.49
CA ALA A 81 -8.32 7.26 -12.95
C ALA A 81 -7.01 6.46 -12.90
N ASN A 82 -7.04 5.28 -12.29
CA ASN A 82 -5.93 4.32 -12.30
C ASN A 82 -4.62 4.85 -11.69
N GLU A 83 -4.72 5.71 -10.69
CA GLU A 83 -3.57 6.14 -9.88
C GLU A 83 -2.87 4.94 -9.24
N VAL A 84 -1.53 4.97 -9.28
CA VAL A 84 -0.65 3.97 -8.67
C VAL A 84 0.40 4.73 -7.88
N GLU A 85 0.58 4.34 -6.62
CA GLU A 85 1.67 4.78 -5.77
C GLU A 85 2.73 3.67 -5.72
N THR A 86 3.99 4.03 -5.88
CA THR A 86 5.13 3.12 -5.79
C THR A 86 5.97 3.46 -4.59
N GLU A 87 6.32 2.47 -3.78
CA GLU A 87 7.17 2.62 -2.60
C GLU A 87 8.36 1.68 -2.69
N GLN A 88 9.54 2.25 -2.54
CA GLN A 88 10.79 1.52 -2.42
C GLN A 88 11.25 1.58 -0.96
N VAL A 89 11.37 0.42 -0.32
CA VAL A 89 11.88 0.28 1.05
C VAL A 89 13.24 -0.40 1.02
N VAL A 90 14.21 0.14 1.75
CA VAL A 90 15.53 -0.46 1.94
C VAL A 90 15.74 -0.74 3.42
N ASP A 91 15.97 -2.02 3.76
CA ASP A 91 16.37 -2.47 5.09
C ASP A 91 17.82 -2.98 5.04
N ALA A 92 18.73 -2.26 5.70
CA ALA A 92 20.15 -2.59 5.80
C ALA A 92 20.55 -3.13 7.18
N GLY A 93 19.58 -3.62 7.97
CA GLY A 93 19.80 -4.15 9.30
C GLY A 93 20.00 -3.04 10.33
N THR A 94 21.05 -3.15 11.14
CA THR A 94 21.29 -2.27 12.28
C THR A 94 22.69 -1.65 12.19
N ASP A 95 22.80 -0.36 12.46
CA ASP A 95 24.08 0.32 12.58
C ASP A 95 24.90 -0.27 13.74
N TYR A 96 26.15 -0.63 13.47
CA TYR A 96 27.00 -1.32 14.44
C TYR A 96 27.45 -0.42 15.60
N ARG A 97 27.50 0.90 15.42
CA ARG A 97 27.91 1.87 16.45
C ARG A 97 26.71 2.30 17.29
N THR A 98 25.62 2.71 16.64
CA THR A 98 24.47 3.31 17.33
C THR A 98 23.41 2.29 17.71
N ARG A 99 23.48 1.07 17.18
CA ARG A 99 22.46 0.02 17.32
C ARG A 99 21.08 0.43 16.79
N THR A 100 21.02 1.44 15.94
CA THR A 100 19.76 1.92 15.33
C THR A 100 19.45 1.15 14.05
N PRO A 101 18.17 0.80 13.77
CA PRO A 101 17.77 0.23 12.49
C PRO A 101 18.10 1.17 11.32
N LEU A 102 18.59 0.61 10.22
CA LEU A 102 18.88 1.30 8.97
C LEU A 102 17.77 0.98 7.97
N LEU A 103 16.68 1.73 8.07
CA LEU A 103 15.50 1.60 7.22
C LEU A 103 15.25 2.90 6.47
N SER A 104 15.00 2.83 5.16
CA SER A 104 14.50 3.96 4.38
C SER A 104 13.29 3.57 3.55
N SER A 105 12.44 4.55 3.26
CA SER A 105 11.31 4.42 2.34
C SER A 105 11.23 5.65 1.45
N VAL A 106 11.01 5.44 0.16
CA VAL A 106 10.82 6.48 -0.85
C VAL A 106 9.55 6.17 -1.63
N VAL A 107 8.65 7.15 -1.74
CA VAL A 107 7.36 7.04 -2.41
C VAL A 107 7.33 7.91 -3.67
N GLN A 108 6.78 7.39 -4.76
CA GLN A 108 6.58 8.08 -6.04
C GLN A 108 5.19 7.80 -6.60
#